data_AF-A0A5T0NCI5-F1
#
_entry.id   AF-A0A5T0NCI5-F1
#
_cell.length_a   1.000
_cell.length_b   1.000
_cell.length_c   1.000
_cell.angle_alpha   90.00
_cell.angle_beta   90.00
_cell.angle_gamma   90.00
#
_symmetry.space_group_name_H-M   'P 1'
#
loop_
_entity.id
_entity.type
_entity.pdbx_description
1 polymer ?
#
loop_
_entity_poly.entity_id
_entity_poly.type
_entity_poly.pdbx_seq_one_letter_code
_entity_poly.pdbx_strand_id
1 'polypeptide(L)'
;MLKIQGVKHFEKSRFFPFFSQNIRSFKYLALIGLGSNIEPEKKRFDMLFRVMMDDKRFKILSTSPMLINEAFGFKEQKDFTNAVMLIQTNLHARALLKVLLYYEIKFKRKRTFKNAPRTLDLDLLYFSQKVKRDKWCEVPHKGAKERVSVILPLGMI
;
A
#
# COMPACT_ATOMS: atom_id res chain seq x y z
N MET A 1 11.38 1.01 26.24
CA MET A 1 10.73 0.68 24.95
C MET A 1 10.62 1.96 24.14
N LEU A 2 11.23 2.04 22.96
CA LEU A 2 11.19 3.25 22.12
C LEU A 2 9.73 3.49 21.68
N LYS A 3 9.09 4.59 22.12
CA LYS A 3 7.77 5.00 21.60
C LYS A 3 8.00 5.83 20.34
N ILE A 4 7.63 5.29 19.18
CA ILE A 4 7.63 6.04 17.93
C ILE A 4 6.35 6.87 17.88
N GLN A 5 6.47 8.19 17.72
CA GLN A 5 5.34 9.11 17.75
C GLN A 5 4.27 8.73 16.72
N GLY A 6 3.00 8.76 17.13
CA GLY A 6 1.85 8.47 16.27
C GLY A 6 1.61 6.99 15.98
N VAL A 7 2.55 6.09 16.29
CA VAL A 7 2.37 4.64 16.16
C VAL A 7 1.58 4.11 17.34
N LYS A 8 0.51 3.35 17.08
CA LYS A 8 -0.30 2.71 18.11
C LYS A 8 0.12 1.25 18.31
N HIS A 9 -0.13 0.41 17.32
CA HIS A 9 0.17 -1.04 17.38
C HIS A 9 0.16 -1.66 15.98
N PHE A 10 0.56 -2.94 15.90
CA PHE A 10 0.41 -3.76 14.72
C PHE A 10 -0.74 -4.75 14.87
N GLU A 11 -1.45 -5.00 13.78
CA GLU A 11 -2.51 -5.98 13.67
C GLU A 11 -2.24 -6.96 12.52
N LYS A 12 -2.88 -8.13 12.61
CA LYS A 12 -2.84 -9.15 11.56
C LYS A 12 -4.23 -9.41 10.99
N SER A 13 -4.27 -9.83 9.73
CA SER A 13 -5.46 -10.33 9.05
C SER A 13 -5.19 -11.68 8.38
N ARG A 14 -6.14 -12.15 7.57
CA ARG A 14 -5.98 -13.40 6.82
C ARG A 14 -4.79 -13.35 5.86
N PHE A 15 -4.51 -12.19 5.29
CA PHE A 15 -3.47 -12.03 4.28
C PHE A 15 -2.42 -10.96 4.62
N PHE A 16 -2.41 -10.44 5.85
CA PHE A 16 -1.44 -9.45 6.32
C PHE A 16 -0.93 -9.86 7.71
N PRO A 17 0.29 -10.42 7.85
CA PRO A 17 1.26 -10.68 6.78
C PRO A 17 0.93 -11.91 5.92
N PHE A 18 1.55 -11.96 4.75
CA PHE A 18 1.52 -13.07 3.81
C PHE A 18 2.89 -13.22 3.16
N PHE A 19 3.27 -14.45 2.79
CA PHE A 19 4.48 -14.74 2.04
C PHE A 19 4.23 -15.88 1.05
N SER A 20 4.72 -15.73 -0.19
CA SER A 20 4.65 -16.74 -1.24
C SER A 20 6.05 -17.24 -1.58
N GLN A 21 6.26 -18.56 -1.52
CA GLN A 21 7.50 -19.21 -1.97
C GLN A 21 7.61 -19.29 -3.50
N ASN A 22 6.48 -19.19 -4.22
CA ASN A 22 6.46 -19.31 -5.67
C ASN A 22 6.75 -17.97 -6.35
N ILE A 23 7.84 -17.92 -7.11
CA ILE A 23 8.22 -16.79 -7.96
C ILE A 23 7.74 -17.09 -9.39
N ARG A 24 7.11 -16.11 -10.04
CA ARG A 24 6.79 -16.18 -11.47
C ARG A 24 7.80 -15.35 -12.27
N SER A 25 7.95 -15.65 -13.56
CA SER A 25 8.83 -14.93 -14.49
C SER A 25 8.25 -13.58 -14.93
N PHE A 26 7.90 -12.72 -13.98
CA PHE A 26 7.52 -11.34 -14.23
C PHE A 26 8.75 -10.43 -14.27
N LYS A 27 8.71 -9.40 -15.10
CA LYS A 27 9.87 -8.53 -15.39
C LYS A 27 10.19 -7.53 -14.28
N TYR A 28 9.19 -7.08 -13.53
CA TYR A 28 9.33 -5.98 -12.57
C TYR A 28 8.90 -6.38 -11.17
N LEU A 29 9.55 -5.78 -10.18
CA LEU A 29 9.15 -5.79 -8.78
C LEU A 29 8.57 -4.42 -8.44
N ALA A 30 7.50 -4.39 -7.64
CA ALA A 30 6.92 -3.15 -7.15
C ALA A 30 6.56 -3.28 -5.68
N LEU A 31 6.92 -2.27 -4.90
CA LEU A 31 6.45 -2.12 -3.53
C LEU A 31 5.29 -1.13 -3.54
N ILE A 32 4.14 -1.57 -3.05
CA ILE A 32 2.91 -0.78 -2.96
C ILE A 32 2.63 -0.49 -1.49
N GLY A 33 2.34 0.77 -1.17
CA GLY A 33 1.81 1.18 0.13
C GLY A 33 0.29 1.15 0.10
N LEU A 34 -0.32 0.61 1.15
CA LEU A 34 -1.76 0.54 1.35
C LEU A 34 -2.11 1.42 2.55
N GLY A 35 -3.16 2.23 2.42
CA GLY A 35 -3.69 3.04 3.51
C GLY A 35 -5.21 3.09 3.53
N SER A 36 -5.82 3.06 4.71
CA SER A 36 -7.26 3.21 4.88
C SER A 36 -7.59 3.69 6.30
N ASN A 37 -8.65 4.47 6.46
CA ASN A 37 -9.19 4.87 7.76
C ASN A 37 -10.72 5.00 7.80
N ILE A 38 -11.39 4.38 6.81
CA ILE A 38 -12.84 4.20 6.82
C ILE A 38 -13.12 2.71 6.96
N GLU A 39 -13.85 2.32 7.99
CA GLU A 39 -14.25 0.93 8.24
C GLU A 39 -15.01 0.31 7.05
N PRO A 40 -14.89 -1.01 6.78
CA PRO A 40 -14.02 -1.98 7.47
C PRO A 40 -12.64 -2.14 6.80
N GLU A 41 -11.58 -1.53 7.35
CA GLU A 41 -10.23 -1.43 6.77
C GLU A 41 -9.60 -2.81 6.56
N LYS A 42 -9.58 -3.64 7.61
CA LYS A 42 -9.01 -4.99 7.59
C LYS A 42 -9.65 -5.89 6.53
N LYS A 43 -10.99 -5.93 6.51
CA LYS A 43 -11.75 -6.71 5.51
C LYS A 43 -11.47 -6.20 4.10
N ARG A 44 -11.28 -4.89 3.95
CA ARG A 44 -10.98 -4.27 2.65
C ARG A 44 -9.60 -4.64 2.13
N PHE A 45 -8.59 -4.66 2.99
CA PHE A 45 -7.25 -5.12 2.63
C PHE A 45 -7.28 -6.60 2.21
N ASP A 46 -7.99 -7.46 2.95
CA ASP A 46 -8.17 -8.86 2.57
C ASP A 46 -8.92 -9.03 1.23
N MET A 47 -9.89 -8.16 0.95
CA MET A 47 -10.60 -8.16 -0.33
C MET A 47 -9.71 -7.67 -1.49
N LEU A 48 -8.90 -6.63 -1.28
CA LEU A 48 -7.92 -6.17 -2.26
C LEU A 48 -6.92 -7.27 -2.59
N PHE A 49 -6.39 -7.95 -1.57
CA PHE A 49 -5.48 -9.07 -1.76
C PHE A 49 -6.09 -10.14 -2.68
N ARG A 50 -7.34 -10.56 -2.42
CA ARG A 50 -8.02 -11.55 -3.26
C ARG A 50 -8.19 -11.07 -4.70
N VAL A 51 -8.67 -9.85 -4.89
CA VAL A 51 -8.86 -9.28 -6.23
C VAL A 51 -7.54 -9.20 -6.99
N MET A 52 -6.44 -8.83 -6.34
CA MET A 52 -5.11 -8.80 -6.96
C MET A 52 -4.51 -10.18 -7.18
N MET A 53 -4.82 -11.15 -6.32
CA MET A 53 -4.42 -12.55 -6.49
C MET A 53 -5.08 -13.20 -7.71
N ASP A 54 -6.33 -12.85 -7.99
CA ASP A 54 -7.08 -13.33 -9.17
C ASP A 54 -6.69 -12.58 -10.46
N ASP A 55 -6.00 -11.45 -10.36
CA ASP A 55 -5.55 -10.65 -11.49
C ASP A 55 -4.23 -11.18 -12.07
N LYS A 56 -4.32 -11.79 -13.27
CA LYS A 56 -3.17 -12.38 -13.98
C LYS A 56 -2.02 -11.42 -14.27
N ARG A 57 -2.22 -10.10 -14.13
CA ARG A 57 -1.17 -9.08 -14.31
C ARG A 57 -0.17 -9.05 -13.16
N PHE A 58 -0.50 -9.69 -12.03
CA PHE A 58 0.27 -9.59 -10.79
C PHE A 58 0.60 -10.96 -10.20
N LYS A 59 1.66 -10.97 -9.38
CA LYS A 59 1.90 -11.99 -8.38
C LYS A 59 2.25 -11.29 -7.07
N ILE A 60 1.48 -11.54 -6.02
CA ILE A 60 1.82 -11.06 -4.68
C ILE A 60 2.91 -11.96 -4.11
N LEU A 61 4.02 -11.36 -3.69
CA LEU A 61 5.15 -12.05 -3.07
C LEU A 61 5.06 -12.01 -1.55
N SER A 62 4.82 -10.82 -0.99
CA SER A 62 4.70 -10.64 0.44
C SER A 62 3.83 -9.44 0.80
N THR A 63 3.33 -9.44 2.02
CA THR A 63 2.71 -8.28 2.65
C THR A 63 3.16 -8.17 4.10
N SER A 64 3.24 -6.95 4.61
CA SER A 64 3.54 -6.71 6.02
C SER A 64 2.33 -7.05 6.91
N PRO A 65 2.51 -7.11 8.25
CA PRO A 65 1.43 -6.82 9.17
C PRO A 65 0.86 -5.41 8.94
N MET A 66 -0.34 -5.14 9.44
CA MET A 66 -0.96 -3.82 9.34
C MET A 66 -0.52 -2.96 10.52
N LEU A 67 -0.02 -1.76 10.26
CA LEU A 67 0.28 -0.75 11.27
C LEU A 67 -0.95 0.14 11.49
N ILE A 68 -1.34 0.33 12.75
CA ILE A 68 -2.30 1.35 13.15
C ILE A 68 -1.52 2.56 13.66
N ASN A 69 -1.76 3.73 13.05
CA ASN A 69 -1.14 4.99 13.45
C ASN A 69 -2.08 6.18 13.28
N GLU A 70 -1.84 7.23 14.06
CA GLU A 70 -2.60 8.48 14.03
C GLU A 70 -2.66 9.10 12.62
N ALA A 71 -3.75 9.79 12.34
CA ALA A 71 -3.93 10.52 11.09
C ALA A 71 -2.92 11.68 10.95
N PHE A 72 -2.36 11.83 9.76
CA PHE A 72 -1.46 12.92 9.41
C PHE A 72 -2.21 14.03 8.64
N GLY A 73 -1.91 15.29 8.96
CA GLY A 73 -2.54 16.45 8.34
C GLY A 73 -3.89 16.78 8.98
N PHE A 74 -4.99 16.28 8.41
CA PHE A 74 -6.32 16.47 8.99
C PHE A 74 -6.50 15.51 10.17
N LYS A 75 -6.63 16.02 11.40
CA LYS A 75 -6.62 15.17 12.61
C LYS A 75 -7.99 14.74 13.12
N GLU A 76 -9.06 15.41 12.69
CA GLU A 76 -10.44 15.06 13.06
C GLU A 76 -10.97 13.89 12.21
N GLN A 77 -10.24 12.78 12.24
CA GLN A 77 -10.58 11.54 11.57
C GLN A 77 -10.00 10.34 12.33
N LYS A 78 -10.49 9.14 12.01
CA LYS A 78 -9.97 7.89 12.57
C LYS A 78 -8.50 7.69 12.22
N ASP A 79 -7.83 6.89 13.04
CA ASP A 79 -6.48 6.38 12.78
C ASP A 79 -6.42 5.63 11.45
N PHE A 80 -5.24 5.62 10.83
CA PHE A 80 -5.00 4.87 9.62
C PHE A 80 -4.52 3.46 9.93
N THR A 81 -5.08 2.51 9.19
CA THR A 81 -4.51 1.20 8.94
C THR A 81 -3.61 1.30 7.71
N ASN A 82 -2.32 0.98 7.87
CA ASN A 82 -1.32 1.03 6.81
C ASN A 82 -0.60 -0.33 6.66
N ALA A 83 -0.25 -0.69 5.44
CA ALA A 83 0.55 -1.88 5.16
C ALA A 83 1.40 -1.66 3.90
N VAL A 84 2.36 -2.55 3.66
CA VAL A 84 3.04 -2.64 2.37
C VAL A 84 2.81 -4.01 1.73
N MET A 85 2.83 -4.03 0.40
CA MET A 85 2.69 -5.23 -0.42
C MET A 85 3.78 -5.25 -1.49
N LEU A 86 4.57 -6.32 -1.53
CA LEU A 86 5.54 -6.58 -2.57
C LEU A 86 4.89 -7.46 -3.66
N ILE A 87 4.94 -6.99 -4.90
CA ILE A 87 4.40 -7.71 -6.05
C ILE A 87 5.43 -7.86 -7.16
N GLN A 88 5.21 -8.84 -8.04
CA GLN A 88 5.78 -8.87 -9.37
C GLN A 88 4.74 -8.53 -10.43
N THR A 89 5.18 -7.90 -11.53
CA THR A 89 4.33 -7.58 -12.69
C THR A 89 5.13 -7.42 -13.98
N ASN A 90 4.47 -7.52 -15.13
CA ASN A 90 5.03 -7.12 -16.44
C ASN A 90 4.64 -5.69 -16.82
N LEU A 91 3.75 -5.04 -16.06
CA LEU A 91 3.34 -3.66 -16.31
C LEU A 91 4.49 -2.70 -15.98
N HIS A 92 4.74 -1.74 -16.86
CA HIS A 92 5.59 -0.61 -16.52
C HIS A 92 4.93 0.29 -15.45
N ALA A 93 5.73 1.04 -14.70
CA ALA A 93 5.28 1.87 -13.57
C ALA A 93 4.03 2.74 -13.85
N ARG A 94 3.97 3.42 -15.00
CA ARG A 94 2.79 4.23 -15.37
C ARG A 94 1.52 3.39 -15.56
N ALA A 95 1.64 2.20 -16.14
CA ALA A 95 0.51 1.29 -16.31
C ALA A 95 0.07 0.70 -14.95
N LEU A 96 1.03 0.38 -14.08
CA LEU A 96 0.74 -0.03 -12.71
C LEU A 96 -0.02 1.06 -11.94
N LEU A 97 0.44 2.32 -11.97
CA LEU A 97 -0.26 3.45 -11.34
C LEU A 97 -1.71 3.58 -11.80
N LYS A 98 -1.99 3.42 -13.10
CA LYS A 98 -3.37 3.41 -13.61
C LYS A 98 -4.21 2.28 -13.01
N VAL A 99 -3.63 1.11 -12.82
CA VAL A 99 -4.33 -0.03 -12.20
C VAL A 99 -4.56 0.21 -10.71
N LEU A 100 -3.60 0.78 -9.99
CA LEU A 100 -3.78 1.16 -8.58
C LEU A 100 -4.92 2.17 -8.42
N LEU A 101 -4.94 3.22 -9.24
CA LEU A 101 -6.04 4.20 -9.27
C LEU A 101 -7.40 3.55 -9.58
N TYR A 102 -7.43 2.59 -10.51
CA TYR A 102 -8.65 1.83 -10.80
C TYR A 102 -9.12 1.03 -9.57
N TYR A 103 -8.21 0.39 -8.83
CA TYR A 103 -8.57 -0.30 -7.60
C TYR A 103 -9.12 0.66 -6.54
N GLU A 104 -8.51 1.82 -6.33
CA GLU A 104 -9.07 2.80 -5.41
C GLU A 104 -10.52 3.19 -5.76
N ILE A 105 -10.81 3.40 -7.04
CA ILE A 105 -12.16 3.72 -7.53
C ILE A 105 -13.10 2.52 -7.28
N LYS A 106 -12.68 1.30 -7.62
CA LYS A 106 -13.45 0.07 -7.37
C LYS A 106 -13.79 -0.10 -5.88
N PHE A 107 -12.85 0.28 -5.01
CA PHE A 107 -12.97 0.27 -3.56
C PHE A 107 -13.55 1.59 -2.99
N LYS A 108 -14.22 2.38 -3.82
CA LYS A 108 -15.04 3.54 -3.46
C LYS A 108 -14.26 4.71 -2.82
N ARG A 109 -12.99 4.90 -3.15
CA ARG A 109 -12.23 6.08 -2.74
C ARG A 109 -12.88 7.35 -3.28
N LYS A 110 -13.18 8.31 -2.42
CA LYS A 110 -13.65 9.66 -2.78
C LYS A 110 -12.57 10.69 -2.43
N ARG A 111 -12.34 11.67 -3.30
CA ARG A 111 -11.37 12.76 -3.11
C ARG A 111 -12.12 14.07 -2.88
N THR A 112 -12.66 14.27 -1.68
CA THR A 112 -13.48 15.44 -1.34
C THR A 112 -12.63 16.66 -0.98
N PHE A 113 -11.57 16.48 -0.19
CA PHE A 113 -10.61 17.52 0.17
C PHE A 113 -9.22 16.93 0.43
N LYS A 114 -8.20 17.79 0.58
CA LYS A 114 -6.82 17.37 0.86
C LYS A 114 -6.75 16.61 2.19
N ASN A 115 -6.17 15.41 2.19
CA ASN A 115 -6.05 14.52 3.35
C ASN A 115 -7.38 13.98 3.91
N ALA A 116 -8.47 14.02 3.14
CA ALA A 116 -9.75 13.44 3.55
C ALA A 116 -9.63 11.96 3.96
N PRO A 117 -10.55 11.46 4.82
CA PRO A 117 -10.68 10.04 5.09
C PRO A 117 -10.87 9.24 3.80
N ARG A 118 -10.32 8.02 3.75
CA ARG A 118 -10.34 7.21 2.53
C ARG A 118 -10.59 5.75 2.84
N THR A 119 -11.36 5.12 1.95
CA THR A 119 -11.59 3.68 1.97
C THR A 119 -10.35 2.91 1.57
N LEU A 120 -9.59 3.40 0.58
CA LEU A 120 -8.34 2.78 0.14
C LEU A 120 -7.46 3.83 -0.53
N ASP A 121 -6.17 3.82 -0.21
CA ASP A 121 -5.08 4.58 -0.82
C ASP A 121 -4.01 3.57 -1.26
N LEU A 122 -3.56 3.66 -2.51
CA LEU A 122 -2.56 2.78 -3.09
C LEU A 122 -1.43 3.60 -3.72
N ASP A 123 -0.30 3.64 -3.02
CA ASP A 123 0.89 4.37 -3.45
C ASP A 123 1.91 3.41 -4.07
N LEU A 124 2.43 3.73 -5.26
CA LEU A 124 3.60 3.03 -5.80
C LEU A 124 4.87 3.58 -5.13
N LEU A 125 5.37 2.87 -4.11
CA LEU A 125 6.49 3.32 -3.29
C LEU A 125 7.84 3.14 -3.99
N TYR A 126 8.08 1.94 -4.54
CA TYR A 126 9.30 1.58 -5.24
C TYR A 126 8.96 0.70 -6.46
N PHE A 127 9.76 0.79 -7.53
CA PHE A 127 9.54 0.03 -8.75
C PHE A 127 10.87 -0.41 -9.37
N SER A 128 11.24 -1.67 -9.16
CA SER A 128 12.54 -2.23 -9.57
C SER A 128 13.71 -1.31 -9.16
N GLN A 129 14.87 -1.44 -9.81
CA GLN A 129 16.00 -0.50 -9.64
C GLN A 129 15.83 0.77 -10.47
N LYS A 130 14.59 1.16 -10.83
CA LYS A 130 14.34 2.29 -11.73
C LYS A 130 13.98 3.54 -10.96
N VAL A 131 14.68 4.63 -11.24
CA VAL A 131 14.26 5.98 -10.87
C VAL A 131 13.46 6.56 -12.03
N LYS A 132 12.25 7.05 -11.74
CA LYS A 132 11.40 7.71 -12.72
C LYS A 132 10.80 8.96 -12.10
N ARG A 133 11.04 10.11 -12.72
CA ARG A 133 10.42 11.38 -12.34
C ARG A 133 9.86 12.02 -13.59
N ASP A 134 8.55 12.06 -13.67
CA ASP A 134 7.82 12.86 -14.64
C ASP A 134 6.51 13.34 -14.00
N LYS A 135 5.78 14.22 -14.69
CA LYS A 135 4.52 14.81 -14.19
C LYS A 135 3.43 13.80 -13.81
N TRP A 136 3.57 12.53 -14.20
CA TRP A 136 2.59 11.47 -13.97
C TRP A 136 3.11 10.34 -13.05
N CYS A 137 4.43 10.26 -12.84
CA CYS A 137 5.05 9.14 -12.15
C CYS A 137 6.33 9.60 -11.45
N GLU A 138 6.29 9.61 -10.12
CA GLU A 138 7.44 9.85 -9.26
C GLU A 138 7.72 8.57 -8.45
N VAL A 139 8.80 7.87 -8.80
CA VAL A 139 9.26 6.65 -8.13
C VAL A 139 10.78 6.70 -7.96
N PRO A 140 11.33 6.48 -6.75
CA PRO A 140 10.64 6.21 -5.49
C PRO A 140 9.68 7.33 -5.07
N HIS A 141 8.57 6.97 -4.42
CA HIS A 141 7.62 7.95 -3.93
C HIS A 141 8.31 8.89 -2.93
N LYS A 142 8.12 10.21 -3.08
CA LYS A 142 8.85 11.24 -2.31
C LYS A 142 8.82 11.01 -0.80
N GLY A 143 7.68 10.62 -0.26
CA GLY A 143 7.50 10.36 1.18
C GLY A 143 7.88 8.94 1.65
N ALA A 144 8.32 8.04 0.78
CA ALA A 144 8.52 6.64 1.14
C ALA A 144 9.64 6.42 2.17
N LYS A 145 10.65 7.30 2.19
CA LYS A 145 11.81 7.22 3.10
C LYS A 145 11.60 7.91 4.45
N GLU A 146 10.52 8.66 4.60
CA GLU A 146 10.27 9.52 5.77
C GLU A 146 9.04 9.08 6.58
N ARG A 147 8.07 8.42 5.92
CA ARG A 147 6.82 8.02 6.58
C ARG A 147 7.00 6.75 7.39
N VAL A 148 6.77 6.83 8.70
CA VAL A 148 6.72 5.67 9.60
C VAL A 148 5.72 4.60 9.14
N SER A 149 4.62 5.03 8.51
CA SER A 149 3.60 4.15 7.93
C SER A 149 4.06 3.36 6.71
N VAL A 150 5.25 3.66 6.19
CA VAL A 150 5.93 2.90 5.13
C VAL A 150 7.12 2.14 5.70
N ILE A 151 7.97 2.83 6.48
CA ILE A 151 9.24 2.29 6.97
C ILE A 151 9.02 1.10 7.91
N LEU A 152 8.13 1.21 8.90
CA LEU A 152 7.93 0.14 9.87
C LEU A 152 7.32 -1.11 9.24
N PRO A 153 6.25 -1.00 8.41
CA PRO A 153 5.74 -2.16 7.69
C PRO A 153 6.77 -2.78 6.73
N LEU A 154 7.58 -1.97 6.04
CA LEU A 154 8.64 -2.46 5.14
C LEU A 154 9.73 -3.25 5.88
N GLY A 155 10.08 -2.87 7.11
CA GLY A 155 11.02 -3.63 7.93
C GLY A 155 10.51 -5.01 8.38
N MET A 156 9.29 -5.39 8.02
CA MET A 156 8.65 -6.66 8.41
C MET A 156 8.36 -7.60 7.23
N ILE A 157 8.89 -7.33 6.03
CA ILE A 157 8.69 -8.16 4.83
C ILE A 157 9.99 -8.67 4.22
#